data_AF-A0A9E2UPM5-F1
#
_entry.id   AF-A0A9E2UPM5-F1
#
_cell.length_a   1.000
_cell.length_b   1.000
_cell.length_c   1.000
_cell.angle_alpha   90.00
_cell.angle_beta   90.00
_cell.angle_gamma   90.00
#
_symmetry.space_group_name_H-M   'P 1'
#
loop_
_entity.id
_entity.type
_entity.pdbx_description
1 polymer ?
#
loop_
_entity_poly.entity_id
_entity_poly.type
_entity_poly.pdbx_seq_one_letter_code
_entity_poly.pdbx_strand_id
1 'polypeptide(L)'
;MSDLAGIGKTGRNRLSKVLERNPGIISAKDVAKLLDLTSTEANRVLSRWCADGWLYRVKRGVYISVPMDSTSSEILIEEPFVIADSLYHPGYIAGFSAIKHW
;
A
#
# COMPACT_ATOMS: atom_id res chain seq x y z
N MET A 1 0.30 19.86 1.88
CA MET A 1 0.39 19.71 0.42
C MET A 1 1.70 19.03 0.12
N SER A 2 1.71 17.70 0.00
CA SER A 2 2.85 16.99 -0.54
C SER A 2 2.54 16.78 -2.01
N ASP A 3 3.08 17.64 -2.88
CA ASP A 3 3.12 17.36 -4.32
C ASP A 3 3.74 15.97 -4.51
N LEU A 4 3.10 15.10 -5.28
CA LEU A 4 3.64 13.80 -5.67
C LEU A 4 5.07 14.00 -6.17
N ALA A 5 6.05 13.60 -5.36
CA ALA A 5 7.43 13.88 -5.66
C ALA A 5 7.81 13.11 -6.93
N GLY A 6 8.45 13.81 -7.87
CA GLY A 6 8.80 13.27 -9.18
C GLY A 6 9.63 12.00 -9.07
N ILE A 7 9.01 10.85 -9.36
CA ILE A 7 9.71 9.56 -9.35
C ILE A 7 10.56 9.42 -10.61
N GLY A 8 11.88 9.24 -10.45
CA GLY A 8 12.80 9.03 -11.57
C GLY A 8 12.45 7.78 -12.40
N LYS A 9 12.94 7.70 -13.65
CA LYS A 9 12.59 6.64 -14.63
C LYS A 9 12.67 5.21 -14.07
N THR A 10 13.75 4.88 -13.36
CA THR A 10 13.94 3.56 -12.73
C THR A 10 12.97 3.33 -11.57
N GLY A 11 12.69 4.35 -10.78
CA GLY A 11 11.73 4.28 -9.67
C GLY A 11 10.31 4.07 -10.19
N ARG A 12 9.93 4.75 -11.27
CA ARG A 12 8.62 4.61 -11.92
C ARG A 12 8.40 3.20 -12.41
N ASN A 13 9.36 2.63 -13.13
CA ASN A 13 9.28 1.26 -13.65
C ASN A 13 9.14 0.24 -12.51
N ARG A 14 9.93 0.38 -11.44
CA ARG A 14 9.81 -0.48 -10.26
C ARG A 14 8.45 -0.36 -9.57
N LEU A 15 7.94 0.86 -9.41
CA LEU A 15 6.64 1.11 -8.79
C LEU A 15 5.51 0.50 -9.64
N SER A 16 5.49 0.76 -10.96
CA SER A 16 4.50 0.19 -11.88
C SER A 16 4.49 -1.34 -11.81
N LYS A 17 5.67 -1.98 -11.84
CA LYS A 17 5.79 -3.45 -11.74
C LYS A 17 5.23 -4.02 -10.43
N VAL A 18 5.38 -3.29 -9.33
CA VAL A 18 4.82 -3.68 -8.02
C VAL A 18 3.30 -3.50 -8.00
N LEU A 19 2.80 -2.37 -8.51
CA LEU A 19 1.36 -2.07 -8.55
C LEU A 19 0.58 -3.04 -9.45
N GLU A 20 1.13 -3.41 -10.60
CA GLU A 20 0.51 -4.39 -11.52
C GLU A 20 0.34 -5.78 -10.87
N ARG A 21 1.28 -6.17 -10.01
CA ARG A 21 1.27 -7.47 -9.33
C ARG A 21 0.43 -7.48 -8.06
N ASN A 22 0.36 -6.35 -7.36
CA ASN A 22 -0.26 -6.22 -6.05
C ASN A 22 -1.20 -5.00 -6.02
N PRO A 23 -2.43 -5.12 -6.56
CA PRO A 23 -3.34 -3.99 -6.73
C PRO A 23 -3.94 -3.47 -5.41
N GLY A 24 -3.91 -4.26 -4.33
CA GLY A 24 -4.48 -3.87 -3.03
C GLY A 24 -3.43 -3.61 -1.97
N ILE A 25 -2.69 -4.65 -1.59
CA ILE A 25 -1.80 -4.64 -0.43
C ILE A 25 -0.38 -4.96 -0.88
N ILE A 26 0.55 -4.13 -0.43
CA ILE A 26 1.96 -4.21 -0.77
C ILE A 26 2.75 -4.45 0.50
N SER A 27 3.40 -5.61 0.61
CA SER A 27 4.29 -5.90 1.71
C SER A 27 5.77 -5.78 1.31
N ALA A 28 6.64 -5.55 2.29
CA ALA A 28 8.08 -5.56 2.07
C ALA A 28 8.59 -6.91 1.52
N LYS A 29 7.92 -8.02 1.86
CA LYS A 29 8.26 -9.35 1.35
C LYS A 29 7.98 -9.47 -0.15
N ASP A 30 6.85 -8.95 -0.60
CA ASP A 30 6.47 -9.00 -2.02
C ASP A 30 7.41 -8.15 -2.85
N VAL A 31 7.73 -6.94 -2.38
CA VAL A 31 8.67 -6.04 -3.06
C VAL A 31 10.07 -6.64 -3.10
N ALA A 32 10.55 -7.24 -2.01
CA ALA A 32 11.84 -7.92 -1.97
C ALA A 32 11.91 -9.05 -3.02
N LYS A 33 10.86 -9.88 -3.11
CA LYS A 33 10.79 -10.99 -4.08
C LYS A 33 10.68 -10.50 -5.53
N LEU A 34 9.93 -9.42 -5.78
CA LEU A 34 9.59 -8.95 -7.12
C LEU A 34 10.70 -8.10 -7.77
N LEU A 35 11.46 -7.39 -6.93
CA LEU A 35 12.58 -6.55 -7.34
C LEU A 35 13.95 -7.18 -7.09
N ASP A 36 14.00 -8.41 -6.57
CA ASP A 36 15.22 -9.12 -6.19
C ASP A 36 16.11 -8.29 -5.25
N LEU A 37 15.50 -7.81 -4.17
CA LEU A 37 16.12 -6.94 -3.17
C LEU A 37 16.19 -7.63 -1.81
N THR A 38 17.12 -7.18 -0.98
CA THR A 38 17.10 -7.55 0.45
C THR A 38 15.88 -6.95 1.14
N SER A 39 15.47 -7.55 2.27
CA SER A 39 14.35 -7.02 3.07
C SER A 39 14.59 -5.57 3.53
N THR A 40 15.83 -5.21 3.85
CA THR A 40 16.21 -3.86 4.27
C THR A 40 16.05 -2.85 3.12
N GLU A 41 16.51 -3.21 1.92
CA GLU A 41 16.35 -2.37 0.73
C GLU A 41 14.88 -2.21 0.33
N ALA A 42 14.11 -3.30 0.36
CA ALA A 42 12.68 -3.25 0.08
C ALA A 42 11.93 -2.31 1.05
N ASN A 43 12.23 -2.37 2.35
CA ASN A 43 11.67 -1.44 3.33
C ASN A 43 12.08 0.01 3.05
N ARG A 44 13.33 0.25 2.65
CA ARG A 44 13.81 1.60 2.29
C ARG A 44 13.10 2.15 1.06
N VAL A 45 12.90 1.33 0.03
CA VAL A 45 12.14 1.69 -1.19
C VAL A 45 10.69 2.03 -0.83
N LEU A 46 10.02 1.17 -0.07
CA LEU A 46 8.64 1.39 0.37
C LEU A 46 8.49 2.66 1.23
N SER A 47 9.42 2.89 2.16
CA SER A 47 9.43 4.09 2.99
C SER A 47 9.58 5.34 2.14
N ARG A 48 10.41 5.29 1.08
CA ARG A 48 10.62 6.41 0.17
C ARG A 48 9.37 6.68 -0.66
N TRP A 49 8.77 5.66 -1.27
CA TRP A 49 7.52 5.80 -2.02
C TRP A 49 6.37 6.31 -1.14
N CYS A 50 6.35 5.93 0.13
CA CYS A 50 5.38 6.46 1.09
C CYS A 50 5.61 7.94 1.42
N ALA A 51 6.87 8.36 1.62
CA ALA A 51 7.21 9.76 1.83
C ALA A 51 6.93 10.64 0.60
N ASP A 52 7.15 10.08 -0.59
CA ASP A 52 6.92 10.72 -1.89
C ASP A 52 5.42 10.77 -2.28
N GLY A 53 4.53 10.17 -1.48
CA GLY A 53 3.07 10.20 -1.68
C GLY A 53 2.50 9.13 -2.62
N TRP A 54 3.32 8.20 -3.10
CA TRP A 54 2.88 7.13 -4.01
C TRP A 54 2.20 5.98 -3.29
N LEU A 55 2.53 5.77 -2.01
CA LEU A 55 1.99 4.72 -1.17
C LEU A 55 1.53 5.29 0.17
N TYR A 56 0.61 4.58 0.81
CA TYR A 56 0.19 4.87 2.17
C TYR A 56 0.41 3.69 3.08
N ARG A 57 0.91 3.98 4.28
CA ARG A 57 1.27 2.96 5.25
C ARG A 57 0.10 2.69 6.19
N VAL A 58 -0.54 1.54 6.04
CA VAL A 58 -1.64 1.10 6.91
C VAL A 58 -1.12 0.44 8.19
N LYS A 59 0.03 -0.24 8.11
CA LYS A 59 0.70 -0.91 9.25
C LYS A 59 2.20 -0.97 9.01
N ARG A 60 2.99 -1.22 10.06
CA ARG A 60 4.43 -1.48 9.90
C ARG A 60 4.67 -2.62 8.91
N GLY A 61 5.29 -2.30 7.76
CA GLY A 61 5.66 -3.26 6.72
C GLY A 61 4.55 -3.56 5.71
N VAL A 62 3.39 -2.89 5.81
CA VAL A 62 2.25 -3.05 4.91
C VAL A 62 1.78 -1.70 4.40
N TYR A 63 1.65 -1.61 3.08
CA TYR A 63 1.33 -0.40 2.34
C TYR A 63 0.19 -0.65 1.36
N ILE A 64 -0.50 0.40 0.98
CA ILE A 64 -1.54 0.40 -0.07
C ILE A 64 -1.18 1.44 -1.12
N SER A 65 -1.63 1.23 -2.35
CA SER A 65 -1.47 2.21 -3.43
C SER A 65 -2.36 3.42 -3.21
N VAL A 66 -1.84 4.61 -3.51
CA VAL A 66 -2.65 5.83 -3.57
C VAL A 66 -3.24 5.94 -4.98
N PRO A 67 -4.57 5.98 -5.15
CA PRO A 67 -5.20 6.20 -6.45
C PRO A 67 -4.75 7.54 -7.03
N MET A 68 -4.39 7.58 -8.32
CA MET A 68 -3.91 8.81 -8.98
C MET A 68 -4.98 9.91 -9.02
N ASP A 69 -6.26 9.54 -8.88
CA ASP A 69 -7.41 10.44 -8.85
C ASP A 69 -7.66 11.08 -7.48
N SER A 70 -6.87 10.75 -6.45
CA SER A 70 -7.03 11.32 -5.12
C SER A 70 -6.54 12.77 -5.07
N THR A 71 -7.46 13.73 -5.19
CA THR A 71 -7.18 15.16 -5.01
C THR A 71 -6.92 15.55 -3.55
N SER A 72 -7.12 14.61 -2.60
CA SER A 72 -6.94 14.80 -1.16
C SER A 72 -5.91 13.83 -0.59
N SER A 73 -5.12 14.29 0.40
CA SER A 73 -4.23 13.41 1.20
C SER A 73 -4.98 12.41 2.08
N GLU A 74 -6.30 12.57 2.25
CA GLU A 74 -7.14 11.56 2.89
C GLU A 74 -7.45 10.45 1.88
N ILE A 75 -6.75 9.33 2.06
CA ILE A 75 -6.96 8.15 1.22
C ILE A 75 -8.27 7.51 1.68
N LEU A 76 -9.28 7.64 0.84
CA LEU A 76 -10.49 6.86 0.97
C LEU A 76 -10.13 5.42 0.62
N ILE A 77 -10.08 4.57 1.64
CA ILE A 77 -9.99 3.13 1.46
C ILE A 77 -11.38 2.67 1.00
N GLU A 78 -11.51 2.32 -0.28
CA GLU A 78 -12.79 1.87 -0.85
C GLU A 78 -13.27 0.57 -0.20
N GLU A 79 -12.36 -0.37 0.04
CA GLU A 79 -12.68 -1.72 0.54
C GLU A 79 -11.99 -2.01 1.89
N PRO A 80 -12.42 -1.38 2.99
CA PRO A 80 -11.75 -1.47 4.29
C PRO A 80 -11.77 -2.88 4.90
N PHE A 81 -12.80 -3.68 4.62
CA PHE A 81 -12.92 -5.03 5.15
C PHE A 81 -12.02 -6.05 4.45
N VAL A 82 -11.80 -5.90 3.14
CA VAL A 82 -10.84 -6.73 2.39
C VAL A 82 -9.42 -6.52 2.94
N ILE A 83 -9.08 -5.27 3.25
CA ILE A 83 -7.80 -4.95 3.87
C ILE A 83 -7.72 -5.51 5.29
N ALA A 84 -8.78 -5.37 6.08
CA ALA A 84 -8.83 -5.89 7.44
C ALA A 84 -8.65 -7.42 7.47
N ASP A 85 -9.36 -8.16 6.62
CA ASP A 85 -9.22 -9.61 6.51
C ASP A 85 -7.79 -10.01 6.18
N SER A 86 -7.20 -9.42 5.13
CA SER A 86 -5.82 -9.73 4.75
C SER A 86 -4.78 -9.39 5.84
N LEU A 87 -5.05 -8.42 6.72
CA LEU A 87 -4.12 -7.99 7.78
C LEU A 87 -4.21 -8.83 9.06
N TYR A 88 -5.40 -9.36 9.35
CA TYR A 88 -5.72 -9.99 10.65
C TYR A 88 -6.18 -11.44 10.53
N HIS A 89 -6.13 -12.04 9.33
CA HIS A 89 -6.45 -13.44 9.14
C HIS A 89 -5.54 -14.38 9.97
N PRO A 90 -6.09 -15.45 10.60
CA PRO A 90 -7.53 -15.73 10.73
C PRO A 90 -8.20 -14.81 11.77
N GLY A 91 -9.26 -14.11 11.36
CA GLY A 91 -10.01 -13.15 12.19
C GLY A 91 -11.40 -12.85 11.62
N TYR A 92 -12.24 -12.13 12.36
CA TYR A 92 -13.60 -11.76 11.92
C TYR A 92 -13.93 -10.31 12.29
N ILE A 93 -14.83 -9.69 11.52
CA ILE A 93 -15.35 -8.33 11.79
C ILE A 93 -16.54 -8.46 12.73
N ALA A 94 -16.58 -7.64 13.79
CA ALA A 94 -17.58 -7.73 14.85
C ALA A 94 -18.19 -6.37 15.22
N GLY A 95 -19.22 -6.38 16.07
CA GLY A 95 -19.83 -5.19 16.65
C GLY A 95 -20.60 -4.34 15.63
N PHE A 96 -20.55 -3.02 15.79
CA PHE A 96 -21.30 -2.08 14.95
C PHE A 96 -20.91 -2.17 13.46
N SER A 97 -19.66 -2.52 13.17
CA SER A 97 -19.20 -2.75 11.79
C SER A 97 -19.84 -3.98 11.16
N ALA A 98 -20.15 -5.03 11.93
CA ALA A 98 -20.85 -6.20 11.39
C ALA A 98 -22.36 -5.94 11.23
N ILE A 99 -22.98 -5.26 12.20
CA ILE A 99 -24.42 -4.95 12.19
C ILE A 99 -24.80 -4.08 10.98
N LYS A 100 -23.93 -3.16 10.56
CA LYS A 100 -24.17 -2.30 9.39
C LYS A 100 -24.29 -3.03 8.05
N HIS A 101 -23.88 -4.30 7.99
CA HIS A 101 -23.86 -5.11 6.76
C HIS A 101 -24.85 -6.28 6.82
N TRP A 102 -25.79 -6.25 7.78
CA TRP A 102 -26.97 -7.11 7.84
C TRP A 102 -28.19 -6.37 7.31
#